data_AF-A0AA35R9K9-F1
#
_entry.id   AF-A0AA35R9K9-F1
#
_cell.length_a   1.000
_cell.length_b   1.000
_cell.length_c   1.000
_cell.angle_alpha   90.00
_cell.angle_beta   90.00
_cell.angle_gamma   90.00
#
_symmetry.space_group_name_H-M   'P 1'
#
loop_
_entity.id
_entity.type
_entity.pdbx_description
1 polymer ?
#
loop_
_entity_poly.entity_id
_entity_poly.type
_entity_poly.pdbx_seq_one_letter_code
_entity_poly.pdbx_strand_id
1 'polypeptide(L)'
;MEVEVVFPQICGAFYKATIVDLQVEEQKALLSFEDNWKPDSWAELDHIRFLPDIPTSSFIKPGSKVEALLPHQDNEPPGWWNGTLLKSKGELHVVEFQSGNEKYQDIVDQDKIRPPNNKEPLSKCQFVSQEYSVPEDLQSFCDKPAIHENFRKRIGAVCVHYSMDKGSLVVQASSEESMDKASLLIDMHLRDLRTHKQLMDRADAVAQREHQQQRRQLDSGVYEQQYTLVQRPGRTGHRSRRAQLNGSGNWTDPVGRV
;
A
#
# COMPACT_ATOMS: atom_id res chain seq x y z
N MET A 1 -0.65 -3.59 -11.53
CA MET A 1 -1.08 -2.90 -12.77
C MET A 1 -2.15 -1.90 -12.43
N GLU A 2 -2.09 -0.66 -12.92
CA GLU A 2 -3.15 0.33 -12.63
C GLU A 2 -4.39 0.07 -13.51
N VAL A 3 -5.56 0.14 -12.89
CA VAL A 3 -6.87 -0.14 -13.49
C VAL A 3 -7.93 0.79 -12.93
N GLU A 4 -9.11 0.77 -13.54
CA GLU A 4 -10.32 1.41 -13.03
C GLU A 4 -11.33 0.35 -12.60
N VAL A 5 -11.91 0.51 -11.41
CA VAL A 5 -12.93 -0.39 -10.86
C VAL A 5 -14.21 0.37 -10.53
N VAL A 6 -15.35 -0.22 -10.85
CA VAL A 6 -16.67 0.27 -10.39
C VAL A 6 -17.18 -0.61 -9.25
N PHE A 7 -17.90 -0.02 -8.29
CA PHE A 7 -18.56 -0.76 -7.21
C PHE A 7 -20.09 -0.58 -7.33
N PRO A 8 -20.78 -1.38 -8.15
CA PRO A 8 -22.20 -1.15 -8.46
C PRO A 8 -23.12 -1.10 -7.24
N GLN A 9 -22.73 -1.78 -6.15
CA GLN A 9 -23.48 -1.81 -4.89
C GLN A 9 -23.32 -0.53 -4.06
N ILE A 10 -22.33 0.30 -4.36
CA ILE A 10 -22.01 1.54 -3.65
C ILE A 10 -22.32 2.74 -4.54
N CYS A 11 -21.69 2.80 -5.72
CA CYS A 11 -21.89 3.89 -6.67
C CYS A 11 -21.49 3.49 -8.11
N GLY A 12 -21.93 4.28 -9.09
CA GLY A 12 -21.63 4.09 -10.51
C GLY A 12 -20.30 4.70 -10.99
N ALA A 13 -19.45 5.17 -10.07
CA ALA A 13 -18.18 5.78 -10.40
C ALA A 13 -17.08 4.75 -10.60
N PHE A 14 -16.13 5.08 -11.48
CA PHE A 14 -14.91 4.31 -11.65
C PHE A 14 -13.77 4.92 -10.82
N TYR A 15 -13.18 4.12 -9.94
CA TYR A 15 -12.04 4.51 -9.10
C TYR A 15 -10.75 3.89 -9.61
N LYS A 16 -9.66 4.65 -9.51
CA LYS A 16 -8.32 4.14 -9.80
C LYS A 16 -7.90 3.15 -8.70
N ALA A 17 -7.37 2.01 -9.11
CA ALA A 17 -6.83 0.99 -8.23
C ALA A 17 -5.62 0.30 -8.86
N THR A 18 -4.85 -0.42 -8.04
CA THR A 18 -3.75 -1.27 -8.50
C THR A 18 -4.08 -2.73 -8.26
N ILE A 19 -3.98 -3.56 -9.29
CA ILE A 19 -4.05 -5.02 -9.15
C ILE A 19 -2.84 -5.53 -8.37
N VAL A 20 -3.11 -6.18 -7.24
CA VAL A 20 -2.14 -6.87 -6.38
C VAL A 20 -2.10 -8.35 -6.70
N ASP A 21 -3.27 -8.97 -6.88
CA ASP A 21 -3.42 -10.38 -7.23
C ASP A 21 -4.54 -10.56 -8.25
N LEU A 22 -4.44 -11.60 -9.07
CA LEU A 22 -5.37 -11.91 -10.14
C LEU A 22 -5.67 -13.42 -10.14
N GLN A 23 -6.92 -13.76 -9.85
CA GLN A 23 -7.45 -15.11 -9.89
C GLN A 23 -8.31 -15.27 -11.15
N VAL A 24 -7.65 -15.70 -12.23
CA VAL A 24 -8.28 -15.83 -13.56
C VAL A 24 -9.41 -16.87 -13.55
N GLU A 25 -9.24 -17.98 -12.83
CA GLU A 25 -10.25 -19.04 -12.74
C GLU A 25 -11.51 -18.59 -11.97
N GLU A 26 -11.34 -17.82 -10.90
CA GLU A 26 -12.44 -17.28 -10.11
C GLU A 26 -13.04 -15.99 -10.68
N GLN A 27 -12.48 -15.46 -11.76
CA GLN A 27 -12.85 -14.17 -12.35
C GLN A 27 -12.82 -13.02 -11.33
N LYS A 28 -11.76 -12.97 -10.51
CA LYS A 28 -11.55 -11.93 -9.49
C LYS A 28 -10.13 -11.38 -9.49
N ALA A 29 -10.00 -10.13 -9.03
CA ALA A 29 -8.71 -9.52 -8.74
C ALA A 29 -8.73 -8.86 -7.36
N LEU A 30 -7.61 -8.94 -6.65
CA LEU A 30 -7.37 -8.19 -5.42
C LEU A 30 -6.86 -6.80 -5.82
N LEU A 31 -7.56 -5.78 -5.37
CA LEU A 31 -7.27 -4.40 -5.67
C LEU A 31 -6.78 -3.67 -4.42
N SER A 32 -5.74 -2.85 -4.61
CA SER A 32 -5.26 -1.90 -3.62
C SER A 32 -5.49 -0.46 -4.08
N PHE A 33 -5.76 0.42 -3.13
CA PHE A 33 -6.17 1.80 -3.37
C PHE A 33 -5.11 2.78 -2.89
N GLU A 34 -4.91 3.86 -3.65
CA GLU A 34 -3.96 4.92 -3.33
C GLU A 34 -4.23 5.52 -1.94
N ASP A 35 -3.18 5.86 -1.20
CA ASP A 35 -3.26 6.38 0.17
C ASP A 35 -4.07 5.52 1.18
N ASN A 36 -4.42 4.28 0.80
CA ASN A 36 -5.28 3.39 1.57
C ASN A 36 -6.62 4.03 1.98
N TRP A 37 -7.20 4.90 1.14
CA TRP A 37 -8.52 5.51 1.40
C TRP A 37 -9.63 4.46 1.54
N LYS A 38 -9.40 3.28 0.95
CA LYS A 38 -10.21 2.07 1.07
C LYS A 38 -9.28 0.88 1.33
N PRO A 39 -9.66 -0.09 2.18
CA PRO A 39 -8.88 -1.31 2.36
C PRO A 39 -8.83 -2.13 1.08
N ASP A 40 -7.76 -2.91 0.91
CA ASP A 40 -7.62 -3.86 -0.19
C ASP A 40 -8.83 -4.81 -0.23
N SER A 41 -9.38 -5.01 -1.43
CA SER A 41 -10.62 -5.77 -1.59
C SER A 41 -10.67 -6.52 -2.91
N TRP A 42 -11.32 -7.67 -2.90
CA TRP A 42 -11.59 -8.45 -4.09
C TRP A 42 -12.73 -7.83 -4.91
N ALA A 43 -12.52 -7.73 -6.22
CA ALA A 43 -13.53 -7.31 -7.18
C ALA A 43 -13.59 -8.29 -8.36
N GLU A 44 -14.79 -8.43 -8.94
CA GLU A 44 -15.01 -9.26 -10.13
C GLU A 44 -14.40 -8.59 -11.36
N LEU A 45 -13.84 -9.38 -12.28
CA LEU A 45 -13.19 -8.85 -13.49
C LEU A 45 -14.16 -8.12 -14.43
N ASP A 46 -15.47 -8.37 -14.34
CA ASP A 46 -16.52 -7.64 -15.06
C ASP A 46 -16.61 -6.16 -14.66
N HIS A 47 -16.19 -5.83 -13.44
CA HIS A 47 -16.24 -4.48 -12.88
C HIS A 47 -14.91 -3.74 -12.97
N ILE A 48 -13.90 -4.34 -13.61
CA ILE A 48 -12.55 -3.78 -13.71
C ILE A 48 -12.22 -3.57 -15.18
N ARG A 49 -11.67 -2.42 -15.53
CA ARG A 49 -11.18 -2.11 -16.89
C ARG A 49 -9.81 -1.46 -16.84
N PHE A 50 -9.07 -1.54 -17.93
CA PHE A 50 -7.81 -0.81 -18.04
C PHE A 50 -8.04 0.71 -18.08
N LEU A 51 -7.02 1.46 -17.65
CA LEU A 51 -6.98 2.90 -17.86
C LEU A 51 -7.10 3.25 -19.36
N PRO A 52 -7.66 4.41 -19.70
CA PRO A 52 -7.66 4.88 -21.09
C PRO A 52 -6.22 5.11 -21.58
N ASP A 53 -5.96 4.84 -22.87
CA ASP A 53 -4.58 4.84 -23.41
C ASP A 53 -3.87 6.20 -23.32
N ILE A 54 -4.62 7.32 -23.38
CA ILE A 54 -4.11 8.69 -23.29
C ILE A 54 -5.27 9.58 -22.77
N PRO A 55 -5.03 10.59 -21.91
CA PRO A 55 -6.01 11.63 -21.66
C PRO A 55 -6.18 12.45 -22.95
N THR A 56 -7.09 12.02 -23.82
CA THR A 56 -7.39 12.74 -25.04
C THR A 56 -8.09 14.03 -24.63
N SER A 57 -7.33 15.12 -24.57
CA SER A 57 -7.85 16.48 -24.72
C SER A 57 -8.40 16.61 -26.15
N SER A 58 -9.45 15.86 -26.44
CA SER A 58 -10.23 15.98 -27.66
C SER A 58 -11.34 16.98 -27.38
N PHE A 59 -11.57 17.90 -28.30
CA PHE A 59 -12.73 18.78 -28.26
C PHE A 59 -14.02 17.93 -28.20
N ILE A 60 -14.67 17.91 -27.03
CA ILE A 60 -15.91 17.16 -26.82
C ILE A 60 -17.08 18.06 -27.23
N LYS A 61 -17.92 17.57 -28.14
CA LYS A 61 -19.10 18.30 -28.60
C LYS A 61 -20.22 18.23 -27.57
N PRO A 62 -20.98 19.31 -27.35
CA PRO A 62 -22.25 19.24 -26.63
C PRO A 62 -23.16 18.14 -27.20
N GLY A 63 -23.81 17.39 -26.31
CA GLY A 63 -24.60 16.19 -26.62
C GLY A 63 -23.82 14.87 -26.59
N SER A 64 -22.48 14.90 -26.53
CA SER A 64 -21.67 13.68 -26.44
C SER A 64 -21.68 13.06 -25.04
N LYS A 65 -21.55 11.74 -24.98
CA LYS A 65 -21.26 11.01 -23.74
C LYS A 65 -19.84 11.33 -23.28
N VAL A 66 -19.68 11.47 -21.96
CA VAL A 66 -18.42 11.84 -21.32
C VAL A 66 -18.27 11.09 -20.00
N GLU A 67 -17.06 11.07 -19.49
CA GLU A 67 -16.79 10.76 -18.09
C GLU A 67 -16.28 12.02 -17.39
N ALA A 68 -16.83 12.31 -16.21
CA ALA A 68 -16.50 13.49 -15.41
C ALA A 68 -15.97 13.07 -14.04
N LEU A 69 -14.90 13.71 -13.57
CA LEU A 69 -14.23 13.40 -12.33
C LEU A 69 -14.88 14.16 -11.17
N LEU A 70 -15.62 13.46 -10.31
CA LEU A 70 -16.37 14.03 -9.19
C LEU A 70 -16.30 13.12 -7.95
N PRO A 71 -16.26 13.68 -6.74
CA PRO A 71 -16.42 12.88 -5.51
C PRO A 71 -17.88 12.40 -5.38
N HIS A 72 -18.10 11.23 -4.76
CA HIS A 72 -19.43 10.85 -4.30
C HIS A 72 -19.67 11.13 -2.83
N GLN A 73 -18.61 11.15 -2.01
CA GLN A 73 -18.61 11.60 -0.62
C GLN A 73 -17.37 12.44 -0.31
N ASP A 74 -17.43 13.24 0.75
CA ASP A 74 -16.33 14.16 1.13
C ASP A 74 -15.03 13.44 1.54
N ASN A 75 -15.12 12.17 1.95
CA ASN A 75 -13.99 11.39 2.49
C ASN A 75 -13.39 10.39 1.48
N GLU A 76 -13.75 10.47 0.20
CA GLU A 76 -13.19 9.61 -0.84
C GLU A 76 -12.59 10.43 -1.98
N PRO A 77 -11.54 9.92 -2.67
CA PRO A 77 -11.04 10.57 -3.86
C PRO A 77 -12.11 10.61 -4.95
N PRO A 78 -12.04 11.57 -5.88
CA PRO A 78 -13.02 11.65 -6.95
C PRO A 78 -12.92 10.44 -7.89
N GLY A 79 -14.09 9.96 -8.34
CA GLY A 79 -14.22 8.89 -9.33
C GLY A 79 -14.72 9.42 -10.67
N TRP A 80 -14.59 8.61 -11.72
CA TRP A 80 -15.09 8.96 -13.05
C TRP A 80 -16.55 8.54 -13.23
N TRP A 81 -17.43 9.51 -13.50
CA TRP A 81 -18.86 9.34 -13.65
C TRP A 81 -19.30 9.44 -15.10
N ASN A 82 -20.11 8.49 -15.56
CA ASN A 82 -20.73 8.57 -16.88
C ASN A 82 -21.79 9.67 -16.94
N GLY A 83 -21.64 10.59 -17.89
CA GLY A 83 -22.54 11.72 -18.07
C GLY A 83 -22.73 12.09 -19.54
N THR A 84 -23.48 13.16 -19.76
CA THR A 84 -23.69 13.76 -21.09
C THR A 84 -23.31 15.24 -21.02
N LEU A 85 -22.40 15.67 -21.90
CA LEU A 85 -21.99 17.08 -21.96
C LEU A 85 -23.16 17.92 -22.49
N LEU A 86 -23.66 18.88 -21.71
CA LEU A 86 -24.73 19.77 -22.15
C LEU A 86 -24.20 21.00 -22.87
N LYS A 87 -23.22 21.67 -22.28
CA LYS A 87 -22.66 22.95 -22.76
C LYS A 87 -21.20 23.06 -22.33
N SER A 88 -20.41 23.73 -23.17
CA SER A 88 -19.03 24.10 -22.86
C SER A 88 -18.88 25.60 -23.03
N LYS A 89 -18.22 26.27 -22.08
CA LYS A 89 -17.88 27.69 -22.15
C LYS A 89 -16.46 27.90 -21.63
N GLY A 90 -15.51 28.10 -22.54
CA GLY A 90 -14.09 28.14 -22.18
C GLY A 90 -13.65 26.78 -21.64
N GLU A 91 -13.05 26.79 -20.44
CA GLU A 91 -12.56 25.59 -19.74
C GLU A 91 -13.59 24.99 -18.77
N LEU A 92 -14.82 25.50 -18.78
CA LEU A 92 -15.91 25.00 -17.93
C LEU A 92 -16.94 24.23 -18.77
N HIS A 93 -17.30 23.05 -18.27
CA HIS A 93 -18.20 22.11 -18.93
C HIS A 93 -19.36 21.75 -18.01
N VAL A 94 -20.59 21.92 -18.50
CA VAL A 94 -21.80 21.50 -17.78
C VAL A 94 -22.15 20.07 -18.19
N VAL A 95 -22.11 19.14 -17.24
CA VAL A 95 -22.37 17.71 -17.49
C VAL A 95 -23.67 17.31 -16.80
N GLU A 96 -24.55 16.61 -17.52
CA GLU A 96 -25.76 15.98 -16.99
C GLU A 96 -25.51 14.51 -16.66
N PHE A 97 -25.85 14.13 -15.43
CA PHE A 97 -25.86 12.77 -14.92
C PHE A 97 -27.30 12.28 -14.75
N GLN A 98 -27.49 10.97 -14.87
CA GLN A 98 -28.80 10.34 -14.73
C GLN A 98 -28.73 9.25 -13.67
N SER A 99 -29.64 9.31 -12.69
CA SER A 99 -29.83 8.27 -11.68
C SER A 99 -31.32 7.94 -11.64
N GLY A 100 -31.69 6.77 -12.18
CA GLY A 100 -33.09 6.41 -12.40
C GLY A 100 -33.81 7.44 -13.29
N ASN A 101 -34.84 8.09 -12.75
CA ASN A 101 -35.61 9.11 -13.47
C ASN A 101 -35.14 10.55 -13.20
N GLU A 102 -34.15 10.73 -12.33
CA GLU A 102 -33.67 12.03 -11.89
C GLU A 102 -32.43 12.45 -12.69
N LYS A 103 -32.36 13.75 -12.97
CA LYS A 103 -31.26 14.37 -13.71
C LYS A 103 -30.54 15.36 -12.80
N TYR A 104 -29.23 15.19 -12.73
CA TYR A 104 -28.34 16.02 -11.95
C TYR A 104 -27.38 16.73 -12.89
N GLN A 105 -26.98 17.95 -12.56
CA GLN A 105 -26.05 18.72 -13.38
C GLN A 105 -24.92 19.25 -12.50
N ASP A 106 -23.70 19.16 -13.00
CA ASP A 106 -22.53 19.73 -12.34
C ASP A 106 -21.63 20.44 -13.37
N ILE A 107 -20.80 21.35 -12.89
CA ILE A 107 -19.83 22.09 -13.67
C ILE A 107 -18.44 21.55 -13.37
N VAL A 108 -17.77 21.03 -14.38
CA VAL A 108 -16.41 20.50 -14.28
C VAL A 108 -15.43 21.30 -15.13
N ASP A 109 -14.20 21.33 -14.67
CA ASP A 109 -13.07 21.92 -15.38
C ASP A 109 -12.63 21.01 -16.56
N GLN A 110 -11.89 21.59 -17.51
CA GLN A 110 -11.39 20.90 -18.71
C GLN A 110 -10.49 19.69 -18.41
N ASP A 111 -9.80 19.66 -17.27
CA ASP A 111 -8.95 18.55 -16.81
C ASP A 111 -9.74 17.44 -16.08
N LYS A 112 -10.98 17.73 -15.67
CA LYS A 112 -11.89 16.80 -14.98
C LYS A 112 -12.95 16.20 -15.89
N ILE A 113 -12.77 16.32 -17.21
CA ILE A 113 -13.67 15.74 -18.20
C ILE A 113 -12.86 14.97 -19.25
N ARG A 114 -13.36 13.81 -19.64
CA ARG A 114 -12.75 13.00 -20.70
C ARG A 114 -13.80 12.29 -21.57
N PRO A 115 -13.42 11.84 -22.77
CA PRO A 115 -14.23 10.88 -23.52
C PRO A 115 -14.46 9.60 -22.71
N PRO A 116 -15.57 8.87 -22.94
CA PRO A 116 -15.82 7.61 -22.26
C PRO A 116 -14.68 6.61 -22.48
N ASN A 117 -14.30 5.90 -21.42
CA ASN A 117 -13.28 4.87 -21.53
C ASN A 117 -13.89 3.61 -22.14
N ASN A 118 -13.50 3.32 -23.38
CA ASN A 118 -13.99 2.19 -24.19
C ASN A 118 -13.22 0.88 -23.98
N LYS A 119 -12.33 0.81 -22.97
CA LYS A 119 -11.67 -0.45 -22.63
C LYS A 119 -12.70 -1.46 -22.15
N GLU A 120 -12.62 -2.67 -22.69
CA GLU A 120 -13.46 -3.76 -22.25
C GLU A 120 -13.13 -4.16 -20.79
N PRO A 121 -14.11 -4.74 -20.07
CA PRO A 121 -13.85 -5.36 -18.79
C PRO A 121 -12.75 -6.43 -18.88
N LEU A 122 -12.01 -6.61 -17.78
CA LEU A 122 -10.94 -7.59 -17.69
C LEU A 122 -11.46 -9.02 -17.86
N SER A 123 -12.72 -9.30 -17.57
CA SER A 123 -13.33 -10.63 -17.76
C SER A 123 -13.31 -11.11 -19.22
N LYS A 124 -13.29 -10.16 -20.17
CA LYS A 124 -13.20 -10.47 -21.61
C LYS A 124 -11.77 -10.61 -22.10
N CYS A 125 -10.79 -10.23 -21.28
CA CYS A 125 -9.39 -10.35 -21.62
C CYS A 125 -8.93 -11.79 -21.41
N GLN A 126 -8.15 -12.31 -22.34
CA GLN A 126 -7.46 -13.59 -22.16
C GLN A 126 -6.15 -13.34 -21.42
N PHE A 127 -5.93 -14.09 -20.34
CA PHE A 127 -4.69 -14.04 -19.57
C PHE A 127 -3.93 -15.35 -19.73
N VAL A 128 -2.63 -15.23 -19.98
CA VAL A 128 -1.69 -16.35 -19.95
C VAL A 128 -0.99 -16.32 -18.61
N SER A 129 -0.87 -17.48 -17.96
CA SER A 129 -0.22 -17.65 -16.66
C SER A 129 0.93 -18.63 -16.78
N GLN A 130 2.08 -18.31 -16.18
CA GLN A 130 3.22 -19.22 -16.08
C GLN A 130 3.83 -19.12 -14.68
N GLU A 131 4.33 -20.27 -14.21
CA GLU A 131 4.93 -20.41 -12.90
C GLU A 131 6.43 -20.63 -13.03
N TYR A 132 7.19 -19.96 -12.17
CA TYR A 132 8.65 -20.10 -12.09
C TYR A 132 9.05 -20.49 -10.67
N SER A 133 9.74 -21.61 -10.53
CA SER A 133 10.16 -22.10 -9.21
C SER A 133 11.11 -21.11 -8.53
N VAL A 134 10.83 -20.79 -7.26
CA VAL A 134 11.65 -19.87 -6.46
C VAL A 134 12.57 -20.67 -5.54
N PRO A 135 13.89 -20.43 -5.57
CA PRO A 135 14.82 -21.03 -4.63
C PRO A 135 14.43 -20.78 -3.17
N GLU A 136 14.60 -21.78 -2.30
CA GLU A 136 14.22 -21.73 -0.87
C GLU A 136 14.81 -20.52 -0.13
N ASP A 137 16.04 -20.12 -0.49
CA ASP A 137 16.69 -18.95 0.10
C ASP A 137 15.99 -17.63 -0.19
N LEU A 138 15.13 -17.55 -1.21
CA LEU A 138 14.43 -16.34 -1.64
C LEU A 138 12.95 -16.32 -1.29
N GLN A 139 12.35 -17.45 -0.89
CA GLN A 139 10.90 -17.56 -0.70
C GLN A 139 10.32 -16.50 0.24
N SER A 140 10.92 -16.30 1.41
CA SER A 140 10.47 -15.28 2.37
C SER A 140 10.65 -13.84 1.89
N PHE A 141 11.57 -13.62 0.95
CA PHE A 141 11.77 -12.31 0.35
C PHE A 141 10.74 -12.06 -0.75
N CYS A 142 10.45 -13.05 -1.59
CA CYS A 142 9.50 -13.00 -2.70
C CYS A 142 8.03 -12.77 -2.30
N ASP A 143 7.66 -13.03 -1.05
CA ASP A 143 6.30 -12.77 -0.56
C ASP A 143 5.88 -11.29 -0.67
N LYS A 144 6.84 -10.36 -0.74
CA LYS A 144 6.57 -8.92 -0.81
C LYS A 144 6.27 -8.49 -2.26
N PRO A 145 5.03 -8.11 -2.62
CA PRO A 145 4.66 -7.79 -4.01
C PRO A 145 5.46 -6.60 -4.58
N ALA A 146 5.80 -5.62 -3.73
CA ALA A 146 6.50 -4.40 -4.14
C ALA A 146 7.88 -4.66 -4.78
N ILE A 147 8.58 -5.75 -4.43
CA ILE A 147 9.91 -6.05 -4.97
C ILE A 147 9.85 -6.52 -6.43
N HIS A 148 8.69 -6.97 -6.88
CA HIS A 148 8.47 -7.49 -8.23
C HIS A 148 7.98 -6.42 -9.21
N GLU A 149 7.63 -5.22 -8.74
CA GLU A 149 7.00 -4.18 -9.56
C GLU A 149 7.86 -3.73 -10.75
N ASN A 150 9.18 -3.61 -10.56
CA ASN A 150 10.09 -3.25 -11.65
C ASN A 150 10.19 -4.37 -12.70
N PHE A 151 10.18 -5.63 -12.27
CA PHE A 151 10.17 -6.78 -13.16
C PHE A 151 8.86 -6.84 -13.94
N ARG A 152 7.72 -6.73 -13.24
CA ARG A 152 6.37 -6.67 -13.83
C ARG A 152 6.26 -5.63 -14.92
N LYS A 153 6.71 -4.39 -14.65
CA LYS A 153 6.73 -3.29 -15.63
C LYS A 153 7.61 -3.60 -16.84
N ARG A 154 8.80 -4.18 -16.62
CA ARG A 154 9.77 -4.48 -17.68
C ARG A 154 9.26 -5.55 -18.65
N ILE A 155 8.54 -6.56 -18.15
CA ILE A 155 7.98 -7.63 -18.99
C ILE A 155 6.60 -7.27 -19.56
N GLY A 156 5.95 -6.22 -19.08
CA GLY A 156 4.59 -5.86 -19.49
C GLY A 156 3.50 -6.74 -18.90
N ALA A 157 3.76 -7.38 -17.75
CA ALA A 157 2.80 -8.26 -17.10
C ALA A 157 1.70 -7.47 -16.37
N VAL A 158 0.54 -8.11 -16.24
CA VAL A 158 -0.61 -7.59 -15.50
C VAL A 158 -0.37 -7.79 -14.01
N CYS A 159 0.05 -9.00 -13.62
CA CYS A 159 0.28 -9.38 -12.24
C CYS A 159 1.52 -10.27 -12.11
N VAL A 160 2.29 -10.06 -11.05
CA VAL A 160 3.39 -10.95 -10.64
C VAL A 160 3.30 -11.08 -9.12
N HIS A 161 3.03 -12.29 -8.65
CA HIS A 161 2.90 -12.58 -7.22
C HIS A 161 3.62 -13.89 -6.86
N TYR A 162 4.00 -14.03 -5.60
CA TYR A 162 4.55 -15.26 -5.07
C TYR A 162 3.43 -16.14 -4.51
N SER A 163 3.38 -17.41 -4.94
CA SER A 163 2.47 -18.41 -4.38
C SER A 163 3.23 -19.25 -3.35
N MET A 164 2.91 -19.05 -2.07
CA MET A 164 3.51 -19.80 -0.97
C MET A 164 3.21 -21.30 -1.06
N ASP A 165 1.99 -21.66 -1.47
CA ASP A 165 1.55 -23.06 -1.61
C ASP A 165 2.37 -23.84 -2.63
N LYS A 166 2.79 -23.17 -3.72
CA LYS A 166 3.54 -23.78 -4.82
C LYS A 166 5.05 -23.55 -4.72
N GLY A 167 5.50 -22.61 -3.90
CA GLY A 167 6.90 -22.18 -3.86
C GLY A 167 7.36 -21.53 -5.17
N SER A 168 6.44 -20.88 -5.88
CA SER A 168 6.66 -20.39 -7.25
C SER A 168 6.23 -18.94 -7.41
N LEU A 169 6.92 -18.22 -8.28
CA LEU A 169 6.54 -16.90 -8.74
C LEU A 169 5.59 -17.07 -9.93
N VAL A 170 4.36 -16.61 -9.78
CA VAL A 170 3.31 -16.66 -10.80
C VAL A 170 3.34 -15.36 -11.58
N VAL A 171 3.46 -15.46 -12.90
CA VAL A 171 3.43 -14.31 -13.82
C VAL A 171 2.19 -14.43 -14.70
N GLN A 172 1.39 -13.38 -14.72
CA GLN A 172 0.16 -13.31 -15.53
C GLN A 172 0.21 -12.10 -16.44
N ALA A 173 -0.03 -12.32 -17.73
CA ALA A 173 -0.02 -11.29 -18.76
C ALA A 173 -1.16 -11.46 -19.76
N SER A 174 -1.48 -10.39 -20.49
CA SER A 174 -2.50 -10.39 -21.54
C SER A 174 -1.94 -10.69 -22.94
N SER A 175 -0.63 -10.98 -23.07
CA SER A 175 0.02 -11.30 -24.34
C SER A 175 1.13 -12.32 -24.18
N GLU A 176 1.30 -13.19 -25.19
CA GLU A 176 2.39 -14.18 -25.23
C GLU A 176 3.77 -13.51 -25.29
N GLU A 177 3.91 -12.37 -25.97
CA GLU A 177 5.17 -11.62 -26.02
C GLU A 177 5.66 -11.22 -24.61
N SER A 178 4.73 -10.90 -23.70
CA SER A 178 5.07 -10.58 -22.31
C SER A 178 5.55 -11.82 -21.56
N MET A 179 5.02 -13.00 -21.89
CA MET A 179 5.44 -14.28 -21.31
C MET A 179 6.80 -14.73 -21.84
N ASP A 180 7.11 -14.48 -23.10
CA ASP A 180 8.44 -14.71 -23.66
C ASP A 180 9.50 -13.83 -22.96
N LYS A 181 9.17 -12.55 -22.74
CA LYS A 181 10.01 -11.63 -21.95
C LYS A 181 10.18 -12.12 -20.51
N ALA A 182 9.10 -12.61 -19.88
CA ALA A 182 9.16 -13.17 -18.53
C ALA A 182 10.12 -14.35 -18.46
N SER A 183 10.01 -15.30 -19.39
CA SER A 183 10.85 -16.49 -19.47
C SER A 183 12.33 -16.15 -19.72
N LEU A 184 12.61 -15.10 -20.50
CA LEU A 184 13.97 -14.65 -20.75
C LEU A 184 14.61 -13.94 -19.54
N LEU A 185 13.81 -13.20 -18.76
CA LEU A 185 14.31 -12.29 -17.72
C LEU A 185 14.19 -12.83 -16.29
N ILE A 186 13.49 -13.95 -16.09
CA ILE A 186 13.23 -14.50 -14.75
C ILE A 186 14.51 -14.83 -13.97
N ASP A 187 15.50 -15.45 -14.61
CA ASP A 187 16.75 -15.83 -13.96
C ASP A 187 17.57 -14.61 -13.51
N MET A 188 17.52 -13.55 -14.32
CA MET A 188 18.13 -12.26 -13.98
C MET A 188 17.42 -11.64 -12.78
N HIS A 189 16.08 -11.63 -12.80
CA HIS A 189 15.26 -11.11 -11.70
C HIS A 189 15.53 -11.83 -10.38
N LEU A 190 15.55 -13.16 -10.36
CA LEU A 190 15.84 -13.93 -9.13
C LEU A 190 17.26 -13.66 -8.60
N ARG A 191 18.24 -13.45 -9.50
CA ARG A 191 19.61 -13.08 -9.12
C ARG A 191 19.67 -11.68 -8.53
N ASP A 192 18.94 -10.73 -9.10
CA ASP A 192 18.83 -9.37 -8.59
C ASP A 192 18.17 -9.36 -7.21
N LEU A 193 17.10 -10.15 -7.01
CA LEU A 193 16.46 -10.31 -5.70
C LEU A 193 17.41 -10.90 -4.65
N ARG A 194 18.21 -11.91 -5.01
CA ARG A 194 19.22 -12.47 -4.11
C ARG A 194 20.24 -11.42 -3.67
N THR A 195 20.70 -10.60 -4.61
CA THR A 195 21.64 -9.51 -4.32
C THR A 195 21.00 -8.45 -3.42
N HIS A 196 19.75 -8.07 -3.72
CA HIS A 196 18.98 -7.12 -2.91
C HIS A 196 18.80 -7.64 -1.48
N LYS A 197 18.39 -8.90 -1.31
CA LYS A 197 18.26 -9.54 0.01
C LYS A 197 19.58 -9.49 0.78
N GLN A 198 20.69 -9.87 0.16
CA GLN A 198 22.01 -9.84 0.81
C GLN A 198 22.43 -8.45 1.27
N LEU A 199 22.11 -7.41 0.49
CA LEU A 199 22.38 -6.03 0.89
C LEU A 199 21.50 -5.60 2.06
N MET A 200 20.23 -5.99 2.06
CA MET A 200 19.29 -5.71 3.14
C MET A 200 19.72 -6.41 4.44
N ASP A 201 20.07 -7.69 4.40
CA ASP A 201 20.54 -8.46 5.55
C ASP A 201 21.83 -7.85 6.15
N ARG A 202 22.74 -7.34 5.30
CA ARG A 202 23.95 -6.63 5.76
C ARG A 202 23.60 -5.30 6.43
N ALA A 203 22.66 -4.54 5.87
CA ALA A 203 22.21 -3.28 6.45
C ALA A 203 21.55 -3.51 7.82
N ASP A 204 20.68 -4.50 7.93
CA ASP A 204 20.02 -4.89 9.17
C ASP A 204 21.03 -5.34 10.23
N ALA A 205 22.05 -6.12 9.84
CA ALA A 205 23.11 -6.53 10.75
C ALA A 205 23.95 -5.35 11.27
N VAL A 206 24.19 -4.31 10.47
CA VAL A 206 24.87 -3.08 10.91
C VAL A 206 23.98 -2.30 11.88
N ALA A 207 22.72 -2.07 11.53
CA ALA A 207 21.76 -1.36 12.38
C ALA A 207 21.57 -2.05 13.74
N GLN A 208 21.48 -3.39 13.76
CA GLN A 208 21.39 -4.15 15.00
C GLN A 208 22.64 -3.99 15.88
N ARG A 209 23.84 -3.95 15.28
CA ARG A 209 25.09 -3.72 16.02
C ARG A 209 25.13 -2.32 16.62
N GLU A 210 24.74 -1.30 15.86
CA GLU A 210 24.67 0.08 16.35
C GLU A 210 23.67 0.22 17.50
N HIS A 211 22.47 -0.36 17.35
CA HIS A 211 21.46 -0.36 18.42
C HIS A 211 21.95 -1.07 19.68
N GLN A 212 22.64 -2.22 19.54
CA GLN A 212 23.24 -2.91 20.67
C GLN A 212 24.35 -2.09 21.35
N GLN A 213 25.18 -1.38 20.57
CA GLN A 213 26.21 -0.48 21.11
C GLN A 213 25.58 0.69 21.86
N GLN A 214 24.53 1.31 21.31
CA GLN A 214 23.79 2.38 21.97
C GLN A 214 23.15 1.92 23.28
N ARG A 215 22.52 0.73 23.29
CA ARG A 215 21.98 0.14 24.52
C ARG A 215 23.05 -0.12 25.57
N ARG A 216 24.23 -0.62 25.17
CA ARG A 216 25.35 -0.82 26.10
C ARG A 216 25.86 0.50 26.68
N GLN A 217 25.94 1.57 25.88
CA GLN A 217 26.34 2.90 26.36
C GLN A 217 25.34 3.44 27.39
N LEU A 218 24.03 3.29 27.14
CA LEU A 218 22.98 3.71 28.07
C LEU A 218 23.01 2.92 29.39
N ASP A 219 23.25 1.60 29.33
CA ASP A 219 23.34 0.75 30.51
C ASP A 219 24.62 1.00 31.32
N SER A 220 25.73 1.37 30.66
CA SER A 220 26.96 1.79 31.32
C SER A 220 26.88 3.18 31.97
N GLY A 221 25.87 3.97 31.62
CA GLY A 221 25.59 5.31 32.14
C GLY A 221 24.66 5.30 33.36
N VAL A 222 24.87 4.41 34.34
CA VAL A 222 24.23 4.54 35.66
C VAL A 222 24.62 5.90 36.22
N TYR A 223 23.65 6.82 36.23
CA TYR A 223 23.78 8.16 36.79
C TYR A 223 24.25 8.05 38.23
N GLU A 224 25.53 8.35 38.47
CA GLU A 224 26.05 8.61 39.80
C GLU A 224 25.51 9.99 40.23
N GLN A 225 24.27 10.05 40.70
CA GLN A 225 23.75 11.24 41.35
C GLN A 225 24.49 11.41 42.68
N GLN A 226 25.60 12.14 42.65
CA GLN A 226 26.23 12.65 43.86
C GLN A 226 25.32 13.72 44.49
N TYR A 227 24.45 13.30 45.40
CA TYR A 227 23.74 14.22 46.28
C TYR A 227 24.77 14.89 47.20
N THR A 228 25.18 16.12 46.84
CA THR A 228 25.96 16.95 47.76
C THR A 228 25.00 17.50 48.81
N LEU A 229 24.98 16.88 49.99
CA LEU A 229 24.26 17.40 51.15
C LEU A 229 24.92 18.72 51.57
N VAL A 230 24.34 19.84 51.16
CA VAL A 230 24.69 21.16 51.69
C VAL A 230 24.22 21.22 53.15
N GLN A 231 25.14 20.93 54.09
CA GLN A 231 24.89 21.11 55.50
C GLN A 231 24.72 22.59 55.81
N ARG A 232 23.49 23.02 56.10
CA ARG A 232 23.23 24.31 56.73
C ARG A 232 23.77 24.28 58.17
N PRO A 233 24.44 25.34 58.65
CA PRO A 233 24.94 25.38 60.00
C PRO A 233 23.76 25.66 60.95
N GLY A 234 23.40 24.68 61.78
CA GLY A 234 22.36 24.88 62.77
C GLY A 234 22.10 23.70 63.68
N ARG A 235 22.66 23.79 64.90
CA ARG A 235 22.15 23.22 66.17
C ARG A 235 22.18 21.70 66.36
N THR A 236 23.15 21.30 67.18
CA THR A 236 23.04 20.41 68.36
C THR A 236 22.22 19.12 68.23
N GLY A 237 22.95 18.01 68.22
CA GLY A 237 22.62 16.81 69.00
C GLY A 237 21.72 15.78 68.33
N HIS A 238 22.30 14.71 67.79
CA HIS A 238 22.21 13.37 68.38
C HIS A 238 22.86 12.30 67.49
N ARG A 239 23.75 11.54 68.13
CA ARG A 239 24.21 10.16 67.90
C ARG A 239 23.86 9.47 66.56
N SER A 240 24.92 9.27 65.78
CA SER A 240 25.02 8.35 64.65
C SER A 240 24.71 6.90 65.04
N ARG A 241 23.83 6.23 64.30
CA ARG A 241 23.75 4.76 64.24
C ARG A 241 23.64 4.29 62.80
N ARG A 242 24.70 3.60 62.39
CA ARG A 242 24.90 2.87 61.15
C ARG A 242 23.92 1.69 61.10
N ALA A 243 23.05 1.63 60.09
CA ALA A 243 22.29 0.42 59.78
C ALA A 243 23.02 -0.34 58.67
N GLN A 244 23.46 -1.56 58.97
CA GLN A 244 23.93 -2.52 57.97
C GLN A 244 22.72 -3.28 57.42
N LEU A 245 22.66 -3.40 56.09
CA LEU A 245 21.71 -4.27 55.39
C LEU A 245 22.21 -5.72 55.48
N ASN A 246 21.39 -6.62 56.03
CA ASN A 246 21.58 -8.05 55.87
C ASN A 246 20.59 -8.62 54.87
N GLY A 247 21.10 -9.49 54.00
CA GLY A 247 20.35 -10.21 52.98
C GLY A 247 19.42 -11.25 53.58
N SER A 248 18.15 -10.90 53.70
CA SER A 248 17.00 -11.81 53.67
C SER A 248 15.77 -10.90 53.64
N GLY A 249 15.18 -10.76 52.46
CA GLY A 249 13.99 -9.94 52.27
C GLY A 249 12.86 -10.42 53.16
N ASN A 250 12.55 -9.64 54.19
CA ASN A 250 11.22 -9.56 54.80
C ASN A 250 11.12 -8.31 55.67
N TRP A 251 10.06 -7.54 55.45
CA TRP A 251 9.69 -6.38 56.26
C TRP A 251 8.91 -6.85 57.49
N THR A 252 9.31 -6.39 58.68
CA THR A 252 8.47 -6.48 59.88
C THR A 252 8.31 -5.08 60.44
N ASP A 253 7.07 -4.60 60.46
CA ASP A 253 6.66 -3.36 61.12
C ASP A 253 6.72 -3.55 62.64
N PRO A 254 7.45 -2.70 63.39
CA PRO A 254 7.27 -2.59 64.81
C PRO A 254 6.47 -1.32 65.07
N VAL A 255 5.21 -1.46 65.45
CA VAL A 255 4.59 -0.82 66.63
C VAL A 255 3.09 -1.05 66.54
N GLY A 256 2.61 -2.01 67.32
CA GLY A 256 1.25 -1.94 67.85
C GLY A 256 1.22 -0.98 69.04
N ARG A 257 0.27 -0.05 69.04
CA ARG A 257 -0.66 0.20 70.15
C ARG A 257 -1.68 1.27 69.76
N VAL A 258 -2.91 0.98 70.22
CA VAL A 258 -4.02 1.86 70.64
C VAL A 258 -3.72 3.35 70.67
#